data_AF-A0A6L6EZG1-F1
#
_entry.id   AF-A0A6L6EZG1-F1
#
_cell.length_a   1.000
_cell.length_b   1.000
_cell.length_c   1.000
_cell.angle_alpha   90.00
_cell.angle_beta   90.00
_cell.angle_gamma   90.00
#
_symmetry.space_group_name_H-M   'P 1'
#
loop_
_entity.id
_entity.type
_entity.pdbx_description
1 polymer ?
#
loop_
_entity_poly.entity_id
_entity_poly.type
_entity_poly.pdbx_seq_one_letter_code
_entity_poly.pdbx_strand_id
1 'polypeptide(L)'
;MKLIPLFLLAGMLAVSGCAKKVLSLMKVDDRILIASSEFLPSEKIKYQVGKEYGWKMVLKNEVKTIKVTETLTLPGAPKTWGPEPVGSRKREISSDLKTCITTDVINPADGKTFSSYWSIAKGDPIGDYKVDVSINGKHIQTFNFNIYDSSLTN
;
A
#
# COMPACT_ATOMS: atom_id res chain seq x y z
N MET A 1 47.79 53.38 10.71
CA MET A 1 48.06 52.39 9.64
C MET A 1 48.74 51.19 10.27
N LYS A 2 48.02 50.07 10.47
CA LYS A 2 48.61 48.76 10.79
C LYS A 2 47.64 47.65 10.37
N LEU A 3 48.23 46.69 9.66
CA LEU A 3 47.66 45.60 8.88
C LEU A 3 46.93 44.55 9.72
N ILE A 4 45.90 43.94 9.11
CA ILE A 4 45.19 42.74 9.54
C ILE A 4 46.04 41.48 9.21
N PRO A 5 45.91 40.38 9.96
CA PRO A 5 45.60 39.09 9.31
C PRO A 5 44.43 38.39 10.03
N LEU A 6 43.32 38.15 9.34
CA LEU A 6 42.99 37.01 8.49
C LEU A 6 42.60 35.78 9.33
N PHE A 7 41.30 35.74 9.63
CA PHE A 7 40.56 34.56 10.09
C PHE A 7 40.72 33.42 9.08
N LEU A 8 41.09 32.23 9.54
CA LEU A 8 40.88 30.98 8.81
C LEU A 8 40.55 29.89 9.83
N LEU A 9 39.28 29.86 10.24
CA LEU A 9 38.68 28.70 10.88
C LEU A 9 37.87 27.96 9.81
N ALA A 10 38.56 27.14 9.01
CA ALA A 10 37.91 26.24 8.07
C ALA A 10 37.37 25.04 8.84
N GLY A 11 36.06 25.03 9.05
CA GLY A 11 35.34 23.98 9.74
C GLY A 11 35.51 22.61 9.07
N MET A 12 35.76 21.60 9.90
CA MET A 12 35.43 20.22 9.57
C MET A 12 33.92 20.15 9.31
N LEU A 13 33.53 20.14 8.03
CA LEU A 13 32.24 19.63 7.61
C LEU A 13 32.24 18.13 7.92
N ALA A 14 31.73 17.78 9.09
CA ALA A 14 31.32 16.43 9.38
C ALA A 14 30.41 15.98 8.25
N VAL A 15 30.85 14.95 7.53
CA VAL A 15 30.07 14.26 6.51
C VAL A 15 28.97 13.51 7.26
N SER A 16 27.94 14.23 7.68
CA SER A 16 26.67 13.61 8.07
C SER A 16 26.01 13.16 6.79
N GLY A 17 26.52 12.05 6.26
CA GLY A 17 25.79 11.21 5.34
C GLY A 17 24.44 10.98 5.98
N CYS A 18 23.43 11.69 5.49
CA CYS A 18 22.05 11.38 5.74
C CYS A 18 21.84 10.02 5.09
N ALA A 19 22.24 8.97 5.81
CA ALA A 19 22.03 7.60 5.40
C ALA A 19 20.53 7.50 5.24
N LYS A 20 20.06 7.54 3.98
CA LYS A 20 18.68 7.19 3.63
C LYS A 20 18.43 5.91 4.39
N LYS A 21 17.57 5.98 5.41
CA LYS A 21 17.12 4.84 6.18
C LYS A 21 16.32 4.02 5.17
N VAL A 22 17.04 3.24 4.36
CA VAL A 22 16.47 2.31 3.41
C VAL A 22 15.56 1.48 4.28
N LEU A 23 14.24 1.55 4.02
CA LEU A 23 13.26 0.66 4.62
C LEU A 23 13.74 -0.76 4.30
N SER A 24 14.50 -1.31 5.25
CA SER A 24 15.20 -2.57 5.18
C SER A 24 14.18 -3.63 5.57
N LEU A 25 13.81 -4.43 4.58
CA LEU A 25 13.05 -5.69 4.66
C LEU A 25 11.86 -5.66 5.63
N MET A 26 10.69 -5.41 5.05
CA MET A 26 9.39 -5.61 5.68
C MET A 26 9.06 -7.10 5.73
N LYS A 27 8.47 -7.56 6.83
CA LYS A 27 7.75 -8.84 6.79
C LYS A 27 6.38 -8.54 6.20
N VAL A 28 6.31 -8.72 4.90
CA VAL A 28 5.05 -8.69 4.15
C VAL A 28 4.52 -10.11 4.23
N ASP A 29 3.28 -10.28 4.68
CA ASP A 29 2.59 -11.51 4.31
C ASP A 29 2.37 -11.42 2.80
N ASP A 30 2.89 -12.39 2.05
CA ASP A 30 2.96 -12.38 0.59
C ASP A 30 1.61 -12.63 -0.08
N ARG A 31 0.53 -12.71 0.71
CA ARG A 31 -0.80 -13.16 0.29
C ARG A 31 -1.91 -12.22 0.74
N ILE A 32 -3.03 -12.28 0.04
CA ILE A 32 -4.23 -11.48 0.32
C ILE A 32 -5.13 -12.17 1.34
N LEU A 33 -5.84 -11.35 2.10
CA LEU A 33 -6.43 -11.73 3.37
C LEU A 33 -7.91 -11.76 3.25
N ILE A 34 -8.53 -12.84 3.69
CA ILE A 34 -9.96 -12.82 3.94
C ILE A 34 -10.14 -12.22 5.34
N ALA A 35 -10.86 -11.11 5.46
CA ALA A 35 -11.15 -10.51 6.76
C ALA A 35 -12.08 -11.44 7.57
N SER A 36 -11.48 -12.34 8.33
CA SER A 36 -12.06 -12.95 9.52
C SER A 36 -11.19 -12.53 10.72
N SER A 37 -11.57 -12.88 11.95
CA SER A 37 -10.71 -12.69 13.14
C SER A 37 -9.30 -13.27 12.96
N GLU A 38 -9.12 -14.14 11.96
CA GLU A 38 -7.86 -14.66 11.50
C GLU A 38 -7.58 -14.22 10.06
N PHE A 39 -6.35 -13.77 9.88
CA PHE A 39 -5.78 -13.41 8.61
C PHE A 39 -5.44 -14.67 7.83
N LEU A 40 -6.28 -15.05 6.86
CA LEU A 40 -6.07 -16.27 6.08
C LEU A 40 -5.45 -15.94 4.72
N PRO A 41 -4.16 -16.27 4.51
CA PRO A 41 -3.47 -16.09 3.23
C PRO A 41 -4.16 -16.86 2.09
N SER A 42 -4.58 -16.17 1.03
CA SER A 42 -5.12 -16.80 -0.18
C SER A 42 -4.84 -15.99 -1.45
N GLU A 43 -4.61 -16.70 -2.56
CA GLU A 43 -4.56 -16.14 -3.91
C GLU A 43 -5.86 -16.40 -4.69
N LYS A 44 -6.82 -17.11 -4.08
CA LYS A 44 -8.13 -17.40 -4.66
C LYS A 44 -9.23 -16.92 -3.74
N ILE A 45 -10.06 -16.02 -4.24
CA ILE A 45 -11.11 -15.36 -3.46
C ILE A 45 -12.45 -15.64 -4.11
N LYS A 46 -13.30 -16.40 -3.43
CA LYS A 46 -14.66 -16.61 -3.91
C LYS A 46 -15.40 -15.27 -4.01
N TYR A 47 -15.97 -14.98 -5.18
CA TYR A 47 -16.83 -13.83 -5.42
C TYR A 47 -18.04 -13.88 -4.49
N GLN A 48 -18.13 -12.88 -3.61
CA GLN A 48 -19.24 -12.70 -2.69
C GLN A 48 -19.29 -11.21 -2.36
N VAL A 49 -20.40 -10.55 -2.69
CA VAL A 49 -20.56 -9.10 -2.43
C VAL A 49 -20.37 -8.82 -0.94
N GLY A 50 -19.58 -7.80 -0.63
CA GLY A 50 -19.22 -7.42 0.74
C GLY A 50 -18.08 -8.25 1.35
N LYS A 51 -17.62 -9.32 0.67
CA LYS A 51 -16.45 -10.06 1.14
C LYS A 51 -15.22 -9.17 1.01
N GLU A 52 -14.50 -9.04 2.11
CA GLU A 52 -13.30 -8.23 2.18
C GLU A 52 -12.06 -9.03 1.81
N TYR A 53 -11.16 -8.35 1.11
CA TYR A 53 -9.83 -8.81 0.81
C TYR A 53 -8.82 -7.70 1.04
N GLY A 54 -7.61 -8.01 1.50
CA GLY A 54 -6.65 -6.95 1.82
C GLY A 54 -5.21 -7.41 1.93
N TRP A 55 -4.42 -6.65 2.69
CA TRP A 55 -3.06 -6.99 3.08
C TRP A 55 -2.76 -6.38 4.46
N LYS A 56 -1.77 -6.95 5.16
CA LYS A 56 -1.20 -6.40 6.41
C LYS A 56 0.29 -6.59 6.36
N MET A 57 0.98 -5.59 6.83
CA MET A 57 2.42 -5.56 6.84
C MET A 57 2.90 -5.14 8.22
N VAL A 58 4.10 -5.62 8.56
CA VAL A 58 4.82 -5.20 9.75
C VAL A 58 6.13 -4.57 9.35
N LEU A 59 6.34 -3.34 9.79
CA LEU A 59 7.59 -2.62 9.59
C LEU A 59 8.65 -3.16 10.55
N LYS A 60 9.87 -3.30 10.05
CA LYS A 60 11.04 -3.69 10.86
C LYS A 60 11.37 -2.65 11.94
N ASN A 61 11.19 -1.38 11.61
CA ASN A 61 11.48 -0.25 12.49
C ASN A 61 10.20 0.50 12.82
N GLU A 62 10.15 1.08 14.01
CA GLU A 62 9.05 1.95 14.42
C GLU A 62 9.05 3.25 13.61
N VAL A 63 7.87 3.61 13.12
CA VAL A 63 7.62 4.88 12.44
C VAL A 63 6.30 5.44 12.95
N LYS A 64 6.23 6.77 13.10
CA LYS A 64 5.01 7.44 13.57
C LYS A 64 3.92 7.47 12.52
N THR A 65 4.32 7.74 11.27
CA THR A 65 3.41 7.97 10.16
C THR A 65 4.04 7.49 8.86
N ILE A 66 3.23 6.92 7.98
CA ILE A 66 3.61 6.50 6.63
C ILE A 66 2.57 6.98 5.63
N LYS A 67 3.02 7.34 4.42
CA LYS A 67 2.14 7.51 3.28
C LYS A 67 2.05 6.19 2.53
N VAL A 68 0.85 5.65 2.39
CA VAL A 68 0.58 4.42 1.65
C VAL A 68 -0.11 4.79 0.34
N THR A 69 0.37 4.22 -0.76
CA THR A 69 -0.29 4.28 -2.06
C THR A 69 -0.55 2.85 -2.53
N GLU A 70 -1.80 2.56 -2.86
CA GLU A 70 -2.21 1.28 -3.43
C GLU A 70 -2.71 1.51 -4.85
N THR A 71 -2.29 0.66 -5.78
CA THR A 71 -2.82 0.61 -7.14
C THR A 71 -3.50 -0.74 -7.32
N LEU A 72 -4.84 -0.74 -7.30
CA LEU A 72 -5.65 -1.91 -7.59
C LEU A 72 -5.95 -1.96 -9.09
N THR A 73 -5.58 -3.06 -9.75
CA THR A 73 -5.87 -3.34 -11.15
C THR A 73 -6.84 -4.51 -11.26
N LEU A 74 -7.94 -4.30 -11.98
CA LEU A 74 -9.00 -5.26 -12.26
C LEU A 74 -8.82 -5.90 -13.65
N PRO A 75 -9.33 -7.13 -13.87
CA PRO A 75 -9.30 -7.78 -15.18
C PRO A 75 -10.22 -7.08 -16.20
N GLY A 76 -11.23 -6.36 -15.71
CA GLY A 76 -12.21 -5.61 -16.51
C GLY A 76 -12.71 -4.37 -15.77
N ALA A 77 -13.45 -3.51 -16.48
CA ALA A 77 -14.11 -2.37 -15.84
C ALA A 77 -15.27 -2.87 -14.95
N PRO A 78 -15.36 -2.45 -13.68
CA PRO A 78 -16.47 -2.80 -12.81
C PRO A 78 -17.67 -1.91 -13.17
N LYS A 79 -18.87 -2.32 -12.73
CA LYS A 79 -20.06 -1.46 -12.88
C LYS A 79 -20.02 -0.22 -11.99
N THR A 80 -19.31 -0.30 -10.86
CA THR A 80 -19.14 0.78 -9.88
C THR A 80 -17.87 0.53 -9.09
N TRP A 81 -17.22 1.60 -8.65
CA TRP A 81 -16.07 1.55 -7.72
C TRP A 81 -16.49 1.70 -6.25
N GLY A 82 -17.79 1.62 -5.98
CA GLY A 82 -18.35 1.85 -4.64
C GLY A 82 -18.31 3.33 -4.22
N PRO A 83 -18.67 3.63 -2.97
CA PRO A 83 -18.68 4.99 -2.45
C PRO A 83 -17.25 5.57 -2.41
N GLU A 84 -17.13 6.89 -2.50
CA GLU A 84 -15.85 7.58 -2.29
C GLU A 84 -15.27 7.27 -0.90
N PRO A 85 -13.93 7.19 -0.76
CA PRO A 85 -13.33 6.99 0.54
C PRO A 85 -13.64 8.16 1.48
N VAL A 86 -13.69 7.86 2.78
CA VAL A 86 -13.87 8.86 3.85
C VAL A 86 -12.54 9.20 4.51
N GLY A 87 -12.46 10.38 5.13
CA GLY A 87 -11.28 10.80 5.89
C GLY A 87 -10.12 11.31 5.01
N SER A 88 -8.89 10.91 5.34
CA SER A 88 -7.66 11.33 4.64
C SER A 88 -7.39 10.58 3.33
N ARG A 89 -8.09 9.47 3.10
CA ARG A 89 -7.89 8.61 1.94
C ARG A 89 -8.42 9.28 0.68
N LYS A 90 -7.56 9.39 -0.33
CA LYS A 90 -7.89 9.89 -1.66
C LYS A 90 -8.00 8.73 -2.64
N ARG A 91 -8.86 8.87 -3.65
CA ARG A 91 -9.05 7.92 -4.75
C ARG A 91 -8.90 8.61 -6.10
N GLU A 92 -8.25 7.93 -7.02
CA GLU A 92 -8.16 8.28 -8.45
C GLU A 92 -8.46 7.03 -9.27
N ILE A 93 -9.23 7.16 -10.36
CA ILE A 93 -9.63 6.04 -11.23
C ILE A 93 -9.11 6.32 -12.65
N SER A 94 -8.53 5.31 -13.30
CA SER A 94 -8.07 5.41 -14.68
C SER A 94 -9.23 5.57 -15.67
N SER A 95 -8.95 6.14 -16.84
CA SER A 95 -9.97 6.37 -17.88
C SER A 95 -10.61 5.09 -18.42
N ASP A 96 -9.87 3.97 -18.42
CA ASP A 96 -10.37 2.64 -18.81
C ASP A 96 -11.17 1.93 -17.70
N LEU A 97 -11.31 2.58 -16.54
CA LEU A 97 -12.00 2.07 -15.35
C LEU A 97 -11.46 0.74 -14.83
N LYS A 98 -10.22 0.36 -15.16
CA LYS A 98 -9.61 -0.88 -14.67
C LYS A 98 -8.67 -0.67 -13.50
N THR A 99 -8.24 0.56 -13.25
CA THR A 99 -7.26 0.87 -12.21
C THR A 99 -7.82 1.89 -11.24
N CYS A 100 -7.72 1.58 -9.95
CA CYS A 100 -8.01 2.49 -8.85
C CYS A 100 -6.76 2.70 -8.02
N ILE A 101 -6.33 3.95 -7.92
CA ILE A 101 -5.22 4.37 -7.07
C ILE A 101 -5.81 4.99 -5.81
N THR A 102 -5.39 4.50 -4.65
CA THR A 102 -5.72 5.11 -3.37
C THR A 102 -4.47 5.56 -2.65
N THR A 103 -4.54 6.72 -2.02
CA THR A 103 -3.44 7.26 -1.21
C THR A 103 -3.96 7.65 0.16
N ASP A 104 -3.24 7.25 1.20
CA ASP A 104 -3.60 7.56 2.59
C ASP A 104 -2.35 7.83 3.46
N VAL A 105 -2.57 8.50 4.58
CA VAL A 105 -1.56 8.77 5.61
C VAL A 105 -1.96 8.01 6.87
N ILE A 106 -1.18 6.98 7.20
CA ILE A 106 -1.52 6.02 8.26
C ILE A 106 -0.51 6.14 9.40
N ASN A 107 -1.00 6.04 10.63
CA ASN A 107 -0.19 5.83 11.82
C ASN A 107 -0.21 4.33 12.15
N PRO A 108 0.89 3.58 11.96
CA PRO A 108 0.90 2.14 12.22
C PRO A 108 0.60 1.83 13.70
N ALA A 109 -0.21 0.80 13.94
CA ALA A 109 -0.42 0.23 15.26
C ALA A 109 0.91 -0.26 15.84
N ASP A 110 1.14 0.02 17.13
CA ASP A 110 2.41 -0.24 17.83
C ASP A 110 3.65 0.33 17.10
N GLY A 111 3.44 1.38 16.30
CA GLY A 111 4.47 1.99 15.45
C GLY A 111 4.96 1.11 14.29
N LYS A 112 4.39 -0.09 14.08
CA LYS A 112 4.90 -1.06 13.09
C LYS A 112 3.85 -1.72 12.21
N THR A 113 2.66 -1.99 12.73
CA THR A 113 1.67 -2.84 12.07
C THR A 113 0.62 -1.99 11.38
N PHE A 114 0.28 -2.30 10.13
CA PHE A 114 -0.76 -1.60 9.39
C PHE A 114 -1.36 -2.51 8.34
N SER A 115 -2.59 -2.22 7.94
CA SER A 115 -3.35 -3.00 6.95
C SER A 115 -4.25 -2.10 6.13
N SER A 116 -4.70 -2.63 5.00
CA SER A 116 -5.72 -2.02 4.15
C SER A 116 -6.57 -3.12 3.56
N TYR A 117 -7.83 -2.78 3.27
CA TYR A 117 -8.83 -3.72 2.79
C TYR A 117 -9.65 -3.09 1.66
N TRP A 118 -10.11 -3.96 0.79
CA TRP A 118 -11.08 -3.74 -0.26
C TRP A 118 -12.26 -4.67 -0.01
N SER A 119 -13.44 -4.30 -0.47
CA SER A 119 -14.62 -5.16 -0.43
C SER A 119 -15.09 -5.42 -1.85
N ILE A 120 -15.44 -6.67 -2.15
CA ILE A 120 -16.04 -7.01 -3.46
C ILE A 120 -17.38 -6.28 -3.58
N ALA A 121 -17.48 -5.37 -4.55
CA ALA A 121 -18.70 -4.66 -4.87
C ALA A 121 -19.56 -5.43 -5.86
N LYS A 122 -20.86 -5.11 -5.90
CA LYS A 122 -21.76 -5.69 -6.90
C LYS A 122 -21.35 -5.21 -8.30
N GLY A 123 -20.96 -6.14 -9.15
CA GLY A 123 -20.57 -5.84 -10.53
C GLY A 123 -19.07 -5.66 -10.73
N ASP A 124 -18.26 -6.00 -9.72
CA ASP A 124 -16.84 -6.26 -9.90
C ASP A 124 -16.63 -7.48 -10.82
N PRO A 125 -15.64 -7.44 -11.72
CA PRO A 125 -15.40 -8.54 -12.63
C PRO A 125 -14.77 -9.75 -11.92
N ILE A 126 -15.05 -10.95 -12.42
CA ILE A 126 -14.31 -12.17 -12.06
C ILE A 126 -13.01 -12.20 -12.86
N GLY A 127 -11.94 -12.77 -12.30
CA GLY A 127 -10.66 -12.96 -12.98
C GLY A 127 -9.45 -12.53 -12.14
N ASP A 128 -8.37 -12.20 -12.82
CA ASP A 128 -7.08 -11.90 -12.20
C ASP A 128 -6.96 -10.43 -11.81
N TYR A 129 -6.70 -10.21 -10.52
CA TYR A 129 -6.54 -8.92 -9.89
C TYR A 129 -5.09 -8.75 -9.47
N LYS A 130 -4.67 -7.49 -9.39
CA LYS A 130 -3.35 -7.11 -8.89
C LYS A 130 -3.47 -5.92 -7.94
N VAL A 131 -2.74 -5.95 -6.83
CA VAL A 131 -2.54 -4.79 -5.95
C VAL A 131 -1.05 -4.51 -5.81
N ASP A 132 -0.63 -3.34 -6.27
CA ASP A 132 0.71 -2.82 -6.01
C ASP A 132 0.67 -1.88 -4.80
N VAL A 133 1.50 -2.14 -3.79
CA VAL A 133 1.59 -1.33 -2.57
C VAL A 133 2.92 -0.59 -2.53
N SER A 134 2.84 0.73 -2.35
CA SER A 134 3.99 1.61 -2.18
C SER A 134 3.92 2.35 -0.85
N ILE A 135 5.06 2.50 -0.18
CA ILE A 135 5.20 3.24 1.07
C ILE A 135 6.19 4.38 0.85
N ASN A 136 5.76 5.62 1.14
CA ASN A 136 6.55 6.83 0.95
C ASN A 136 7.16 6.92 -0.47
N GLY A 137 6.38 6.50 -1.48
CA GLY A 137 6.77 6.51 -2.89
C GLY A 137 7.69 5.35 -3.32
N LYS A 138 8.08 4.45 -2.41
CA LYS A 138 8.84 3.24 -2.76
C LYS A 138 7.89 2.06 -2.91
N HIS A 139 7.94 1.36 -4.04
CA HIS A 139 7.24 0.09 -4.21
C HIS A 139 7.74 -0.96 -3.21
N ILE A 140 6.81 -1.61 -2.53
CA ILE A 140 7.08 -2.56 -1.44
C ILE A 140 6.69 -3.97 -1.83
N GLN A 141 5.48 -4.14 -2.36
CA GLN A 141 4.91 -5.46 -2.65
C GLN A 141 3.92 -5.38 -3.80
N THR A 142 3.89 -6.43 -4.61
CA THR A 142 2.79 -6.75 -5.52
C THR A 142 2.07 -7.99 -5.01
N PHE A 143 0.74 -7.95 -5.00
CA PHE A 143 -0.13 -9.09 -4.75
C PHE A 143 -0.88 -9.44 -6.03
N ASN A 144 -0.81 -10.70 -6.45
CA ASN A 144 -1.61 -11.23 -7.55
C ASN A 144 -2.58 -12.26 -7.00
N PHE A 145 -3.83 -12.21 -7.44
CA PHE A 145 -4.87 -13.08 -6.93
C PHE A 145 -6.01 -13.17 -7.93
N ASN A 146 -6.83 -14.21 -7.80
CA ASN A 146 -7.97 -14.44 -8.66
C ASN A 146 -9.26 -14.35 -7.85
N ILE A 147 -10.21 -13.53 -8.30
CA ILE A 147 -11.59 -13.60 -7.84
C ILE A 147 -12.33 -14.55 -8.75
N TYR A 148 -12.83 -15.66 -8.19
CA TYR A 148 -13.53 -16.71 -8.94
C TYR A 148 -14.97 -16.88 -8.46
N ASP A 149 -15.84 -17.34 -9.34
CA ASP A 149 -17.18 -17.77 -8.98
C ASP A 149 -17.26 -19.30 -9.05
N SER A 150 -17.49 -19.92 -7.90
CA SER A 150 -17.63 -21.39 -7.78
C SER A 150 -18.82 -21.94 -8.58
N SER A 151 -19.78 -21.10 -8.96
CA SER A 151 -20.92 -21.52 -9.80
C SER A 151 -20.55 -21.66 -11.28
N LEU A 152 -19.39 -21.14 -11.69
CA LEU A 152 -18.90 -21.19 -13.07
C LEU A 152 -17.86 -22.31 -13.31
N THR A 153 -17.48 -23.03 -12.26
CA THR A 153 -16.56 -24.17 -12.34
C THR A 153 -17.38 -25.46 -12.28
N ASN A 154 -17.65 -26.08 -13.44
CA ASN A 154 -18.15 -27.46 -13.56
C ASN A 154 -17.06 -28.47 -13.21
#